data_AF-A0AAN8SAY5-F1
#
_entry.id   AF-A0AAN8SAY5-F1
#
_cell.length_a   1.000
_cell.length_b   1.000
_cell.length_c   1.000
_cell.angle_alpha   90.00
_cell.angle_beta   90.00
_cell.angle_gamma   90.00
#
_symmetry.space_group_name_H-M   'P 1'
#
loop_
_entity.id
_entity.type
_entity.pdbx_description
1 polymer ?
#
loop_
_entity_poly.entity_id
_entity_poly.type
_entity_poly.pdbx_seq_one_letter_code
_entity_poly.pdbx_strand_id
1 'polypeptide(L)'
;MTTENDLILAIKDTLENDGTLGKFKAKMRTKIMEILNNQDCTGKPNLPNETILLNELIREYLAWNGYKYAKSIFIQESGLSQEPISRSQLLEDLGVLDSEESAKFSVLHGIIAAFREDIKKEL
;
A
#
# COMPACT_ATOMS: atom_id res chain seq x y z
N MET A 1 -21.49 -17.60 35.67
CA MET A 1 -20.23 -18.37 35.68
C MET A 1 -19.47 -17.97 34.43
N THR A 2 -18.37 -17.25 34.56
CA THR A 2 -17.52 -16.92 33.40
C THR A 2 -17.00 -18.23 32.84
N THR A 3 -17.41 -18.57 31.61
CA THR A 3 -16.99 -19.82 31.01
C THR A 3 -15.55 -19.70 30.53
N GLU A 4 -14.84 -20.82 30.43
CA GLU A 4 -13.47 -20.86 29.91
C GLU A 4 -13.35 -20.15 28.54
N ASN A 5 -14.38 -20.27 27.70
CA ASN A 5 -14.46 -19.57 26.42
C ASN A 5 -14.52 -18.05 26.57
N ASP A 6 -15.23 -17.52 27.55
CA ASP A 6 -15.32 -16.07 27.77
C ASP A 6 -13.96 -15.48 28.15
N LEU A 7 -13.16 -16.24 28.92
CA LEU A 7 -11.79 -15.86 29.27
C LEU A 7 -10.87 -15.88 28.04
N ILE A 8 -10.97 -16.92 27.20
CA ILE A 8 -10.20 -17.03 25.96
C ILE A 8 -10.54 -15.87 25.00
N LEU A 9 -11.82 -15.52 24.87
CA LEU A 9 -12.27 -14.40 24.04
C LEU A 9 -11.74 -13.07 24.57
N ALA A 10 -11.82 -12.83 25.88
CA ALA A 10 -11.29 -11.61 26.49
C ALA A 10 -9.78 -11.45 26.30
N ILE A 11 -9.02 -12.55 26.40
CA ILE A 11 -7.57 -12.55 26.13
C ILE A 11 -7.31 -12.25 24.65
N LYS A 12 -8.07 -12.87 23.75
CA LYS A 12 -7.94 -12.62 22.31
C LYS A 12 -8.21 -11.16 21.97
N ASP A 13 -9.30 -10.58 22.46
CA ASP A 13 -9.67 -9.18 22.23
C ASP A 13 -8.61 -8.23 22.80
N THR A 14 -8.05 -8.55 23.97
CA THR A 14 -6.96 -7.78 24.57
C THR A 14 -5.71 -7.80 23.68
N LEU A 15 -5.32 -8.99 23.19
CA LEU A 15 -4.17 -9.15 22.29
C LEU A 15 -4.41 -8.51 20.91
N GLU A 16 -5.66 -8.47 20.44
CA GLU A 16 -6.05 -7.79 19.20
C GLU A 16 -5.98 -6.26 19.35
N ASN A 17 -6.48 -5.71 20.46
CA ASN A 17 -6.45 -4.27 20.77
C ASN A 17 -5.04 -3.73 21.05
N ASP A 18 -4.20 -4.50 21.73
CA ASP A 18 -2.78 -4.15 21.95
C ASP A 18 -1.91 -4.33 20.67
N GLY A 19 -2.49 -4.90 19.61
CA GLY A 19 -1.81 -5.13 18.34
C GLY A 19 -0.79 -6.27 18.36
N THR A 20 -0.57 -6.91 19.51
CA THR A 20 0.30 -8.08 19.66
C THR A 20 -0.16 -9.25 18.80
N LEU A 21 -1.47 -9.52 18.73
CA LEU A 21 -2.04 -10.55 17.85
C LEU A 21 -1.86 -10.21 16.37
N GLY A 22 -1.95 -8.92 16.01
CA GLY A 22 -1.67 -8.44 14.66
C GLY A 22 -0.21 -8.66 14.24
N LYS A 23 0.75 -8.33 15.12
CA LYS A 23 2.18 -8.59 14.91
C LYS A 23 2.48 -10.08 14.74
N PHE A 24 1.84 -10.92 15.55
CA PHE A 24 1.99 -12.37 15.47
C PHE A 24 1.43 -12.93 14.15
N LYS A 25 0.22 -12.52 13.76
CA LYS A 25 -0.40 -12.87 12.46
C LYS A 25 0.48 -12.42 11.29
N ALA A 26 1.03 -11.21 11.34
CA ALA A 26 1.94 -10.70 10.30
C ALA A 26 3.22 -11.53 10.22
N LYS A 27 3.87 -11.82 11.34
CA LYS A 27 5.09 -12.65 11.40
C LYS A 27 4.83 -14.09 10.91
N MET A 28 3.67 -14.66 11.25
CA MET A 28 3.19 -15.94 10.72
C MET A 28 3.04 -15.88 9.21
N ARG A 29 2.35 -14.87 8.66
CA ARG A 29 2.20 -14.68 7.22
C ARG A 29 3.55 -14.55 6.53
N THR A 30 4.47 -13.74 7.06
CA THR A 30 5.84 -13.63 6.54
C THR A 30 6.54 -14.98 6.55
N LYS A 31 6.45 -15.75 7.64
CA LYS A 31 7.14 -17.04 7.74
C LYS A 31 6.55 -18.10 6.81
N ILE A 32 5.22 -18.11 6.66
CA ILE A 32 4.52 -18.95 5.68
C ILE A 32 4.96 -18.58 4.27
N MET A 33 5.02 -17.29 3.95
CA MET A 33 5.50 -16.80 2.66
C MET A 33 6.98 -17.14 2.42
N GLU A 34 7.85 -17.07 3.43
CA GLU A 34 9.25 -17.53 3.32
C GLU A 34 9.33 -19.03 2.99
N ILE A 35 8.50 -19.85 3.65
CA ILE A 35 8.48 -21.31 3.42
C ILE A 35 7.92 -21.65 2.04
N LEU A 36 6.86 -20.96 1.61
CA LEU A 36 6.29 -21.11 0.27
C LEU A 36 7.27 -20.61 -0.80
N ASN A 37 7.91 -19.46 -0.59
CA ASN A 37 8.89 -18.88 -1.53
C ASN A 37 10.19 -19.69 -1.64
N ASN A 38 10.54 -20.52 -0.65
CA ASN A 38 11.65 -21.48 -0.80
C ASN A 38 11.36 -22.58 -1.84
N GLN A 39 10.13 -22.69 -2.36
CA GLN A 39 9.79 -23.54 -3.49
C GLN A 39 9.83 -22.81 -4.85
N ASP A 40 9.84 -21.47 -4.84
CA ASP A 40 9.82 -20.62 -6.04
C ASP A 40 11.04 -19.68 -6.10
N CYS A 41 12.24 -20.26 -6.05
CA CYS A 41 13.47 -19.58 -6.45
C CYS A 41 13.60 -19.50 -7.98
N THR A 42 12.62 -18.90 -8.68
CA THR A 42 12.78 -18.42 -10.05
C THR A 42 11.92 -17.18 -10.28
N GLY A 43 12.55 -16.01 -10.17
CA GLY A 43 12.06 -14.76 -10.77
C GLY A 43 10.73 -14.23 -10.23
N LYS A 44 10.79 -13.32 -9.25
CA LYS A 44 9.74 -12.29 -9.16
C LYS A 44 9.66 -11.66 -10.56
N PRO A 45 8.54 -11.75 -11.29
CA PRO A 45 8.47 -11.19 -12.63
C PRO A 45 8.87 -9.72 -12.56
N ASN A 46 9.78 -9.28 -13.44
CA ASN A 46 10.10 -7.86 -13.56
C ASN A 46 8.79 -7.13 -13.76
N LEU A 47 8.38 -6.32 -12.78
CA LEU A 47 7.17 -5.53 -12.88
C LEU A 47 7.29 -4.65 -14.12
N PRO A 48 6.32 -4.66 -15.05
CA PRO A 48 6.29 -3.71 -16.14
C PRO A 48 6.40 -2.29 -15.60
N ASN A 49 7.08 -1.39 -16.32
CA ASN A 49 7.28 0.00 -15.89
C ASN A 49 5.96 0.69 -15.53
N GLU A 50 4.89 0.40 -16.27
CA GLU A 50 3.54 0.92 -16.01
C GLU A 50 2.97 0.40 -14.67
N THR A 51 3.24 -0.85 -14.31
CA THR A 51 2.86 -1.41 -13.01
C THR A 51 3.67 -0.80 -11.87
N ILE A 52 4.95 -0.50 -12.10
CA ILE A 52 5.79 0.22 -11.12
C ILE A 52 5.23 1.62 -10.88
N LEU A 53 4.92 2.35 -11.95
CA LEU A 53 4.33 3.69 -11.88
C LEU A 53 3.00 3.65 -11.10
N LEU A 54 2.10 2.73 -11.43
CA LEU A 54 0.83 2.57 -10.72
C LEU A 54 1.04 2.25 -9.23
N ASN A 55 1.96 1.33 -8.91
CA ASN A 55 2.24 0.95 -7.53
C ASN A 55 2.86 2.12 -6.74
N GLU A 56 3.73 2.93 -7.35
CA GLU A 56 4.28 4.13 -6.70
C GLU A 56 3.21 5.22 -6.51
N LEU A 57 2.25 5.37 -7.44
CA LEU A 57 1.09 6.24 -7.24
C LEU A 57 0.21 5.77 -6.07
N ILE A 58 -0.01 4.46 -5.94
CA ILE A 58 -0.73 3.88 -4.80
C ILE A 58 0.06 4.12 -3.50
N ARG A 59 1.37 3.88 -3.52
CA ARG A 59 2.26 4.12 -2.37
C ARG A 59 2.21 5.58 -1.91
N GLU A 60 2.24 6.52 -2.84
CA GLU A 60 2.11 7.96 -2.60
C GLU A 60 0.75 8.28 -1.97
N TYR A 61 -0.34 7.78 -2.57
CA TYR A 61 -1.69 7.95 -2.03
C TYR A 61 -1.83 7.41 -0.59
N LEU A 62 -1.32 6.20 -0.33
CA LEU A 62 -1.33 5.60 1.00
C LEU A 62 -0.50 6.43 2.00
N ALA A 63 0.63 6.98 1.55
CA ALA A 63 1.47 7.85 2.37
C ALA A 63 0.76 9.18 2.69
N TRP A 64 0.17 9.81 1.67
CA TRP A 64 -0.56 11.07 1.80
C TRP A 64 -1.72 10.94 2.80
N ASN A 65 -2.51 9.87 2.71
CA ASN A 65 -3.66 9.62 3.60
C ASN A 65 -3.26 9.09 4.99
N GLY A 66 -1.97 8.89 5.25
CA GLY A 66 -1.49 8.39 6.54
C GLY A 66 -1.74 6.90 6.80
N TYR A 67 -2.00 6.09 5.78
CA TYR A 67 -2.22 4.64 5.89
C TYR A 67 -0.92 3.86 6.09
N LYS A 68 -0.25 4.09 7.22
CA LYS A 68 1.11 3.59 7.51
C LYS A 68 1.24 2.06 7.39
N TYR A 69 0.30 1.31 7.94
CA TYR A 69 0.35 -0.17 7.95
C TYR A 69 0.04 -0.76 6.58
N ALA A 70 -0.99 -0.25 5.90
CA ALA A 70 -1.34 -0.68 4.55
C ALA A 70 -0.18 -0.42 3.58
N LYS A 71 0.47 0.74 3.67
CA LYS A 71 1.66 1.07 2.89
C LYS A 71 2.80 0.07 3.10
N SER A 72 3.09 -0.28 4.36
CA SER A 72 4.17 -1.21 4.69
C SER A 72 3.95 -2.59 4.07
N ILE A 73 2.74 -3.13 4.23
CA ILE A 73 2.35 -4.43 3.66
C ILE A 73 2.36 -4.34 2.13
N PHE A 74 1.78 -3.28 1.57
CA PHE A 74 1.72 -3.06 0.13
C PHE A 74 3.12 -3.04 -0.52
N ILE A 75 4.10 -2.35 0.07
CA ILE A 75 5.48 -2.34 -0.45
C ILE A 75 6.08 -3.76 -0.47
N GLN A 76 5.85 -4.55 0.57
CA GLN A 76 6.34 -5.92 0.65
C GLN A 76 5.67 -6.84 -0.38
N GLU A 77 4.34 -6.74 -0.51
CA GLU A 77 3.54 -7.56 -1.42
C GLU A 77 3.79 -7.21 -2.90
N SER A 78 3.83 -5.92 -3.22
CA SER A 78 4.06 -5.43 -4.59
C SER A 78 5.48 -5.64 -5.09
N GLY A 79 6.44 -5.89 -4.18
CA GLY A 79 7.85 -5.99 -4.54
C GLY A 79 8.49 -4.66 -4.94
N LEU A 80 7.89 -3.53 -4.55
CA LEU A 80 8.47 -2.20 -4.72
C LEU A 80 9.78 -2.05 -3.92
N SER A 81 10.63 -1.15 -4.41
CA SER A 81 11.81 -0.70 -3.66
C SER A 81 11.39 -0.05 -2.34
N GLN A 82 12.22 -0.19 -1.30
CA GLN A 82 12.03 0.55 -0.04
C GLN A 82 12.22 2.05 -0.24
N GLU A 83 13.00 2.46 -1.23
CA GLU A 83 13.14 3.88 -1.60
C GLU A 83 11.98 4.31 -2.51
N PRO A 84 11.22 5.37 -2.15
CA PRO A 84 10.14 5.90 -2.97
C PRO A 84 10.67 6.66 -4.18
N ILE A 85 9.93 6.60 -5.29
CA ILE A 85 10.12 7.54 -6.39
C ILE A 85 9.68 8.93 -5.91
N SER A 86 10.46 9.96 -6.26
CA SER A 86 10.10 11.32 -5.88
C SER A 86 8.83 11.77 -6.60
N ARG A 87 8.05 12.63 -5.94
CA ARG A 87 6.83 13.20 -6.52
C ARG A 87 7.08 13.88 -7.87
N SER A 88 8.18 14.61 -7.99
CA SER A 88 8.56 15.30 -9.22
C SER A 88 8.81 14.33 -10.37
N GLN A 89 9.47 13.20 -10.11
CA GLN A 89 9.66 12.14 -11.11
C GLN A 89 8.34 11.49 -11.50
N LEU A 90 7.44 11.21 -10.55
CA LEU A 90 6.12 10.66 -10.87
C LEU A 90 5.31 11.60 -11.77
N LEU A 91 5.39 12.90 -11.53
CA LEU A 91 4.72 13.91 -12.35
C LEU A 91 5.35 14.03 -13.74
N GLU A 92 6.68 13.96 -13.83
CA GLU A 92 7.42 13.93 -15.10
C GLU A 92 7.05 12.71 -15.95
N ASP A 93 7.01 11.51 -15.36
CA ASP A 93 6.61 10.27 -16.01
C ASP A 93 5.16 10.32 -16.53
N LEU A 94 4.30 11.08 -15.87
CA LEU A 94 2.91 11.31 -16.25
C LEU A 94 2.71 12.48 -17.23
N GLY A 95 3.76 13.25 -17.52
CA GLY A 95 3.67 14.47 -18.34
C GLY A 95 2.86 15.59 -17.70
N VAL A 96 2.77 15.63 -16.36
CA VAL A 96 2.01 16.63 -15.61
C VAL A 96 2.95 17.68 -15.02
N LEU A 97 2.60 18.96 -15.15
CA LEU A 97 3.35 20.05 -14.52
C LEU A 97 3.05 20.12 -13.02
N ASP A 98 4.10 20.14 -12.20
CA ASP A 98 3.96 20.36 -10.76
C ASP A 98 3.59 21.83 -10.49
N SER A 99 2.39 22.06 -9.96
CA SER A 99 1.88 23.36 -9.57
C SER A 99 1.68 23.46 -8.06
N GLU A 100 1.62 24.67 -7.51
CA GLU A 100 1.33 24.88 -6.09
C GLU A 100 -0.05 24.35 -5.67
N GLU A 101 -0.97 24.22 -6.61
CA GLU A 101 -2.29 23.63 -6.38
C GLU A 101 -2.29 22.10 -6.44
N SER A 102 -1.50 21.50 -7.34
CA SER A 102 -1.31 20.05 -7.34
C SER A 102 -0.64 19.60 -6.05
N ALA A 103 0.31 20.39 -5.52
CA ALA A 103 1.04 20.10 -4.29
C ALA A 103 0.14 19.78 -3.08
N LYS A 104 -1.07 20.35 -3.04
CA LYS A 104 -2.05 20.21 -1.94
C LYS A 104 -2.67 18.82 -1.85
N PHE A 105 -2.63 18.05 -2.94
CA PHE A 105 -3.25 16.74 -3.03
C PHE A 105 -2.23 15.69 -3.46
N SER A 106 -2.59 14.42 -3.27
CA SER A 106 -1.82 13.30 -3.78
C SER A 106 -1.86 13.28 -5.32
N VAL A 107 -0.84 12.74 -5.99
CA VAL A 107 -0.76 12.74 -7.47
C VAL A 107 -1.98 12.04 -8.07
N LEU A 108 -2.40 10.93 -7.45
CA LEU A 108 -3.59 10.17 -7.85
C LEU A 108 -4.88 11.02 -7.81
N HIS A 109 -5.02 11.92 -6.83
CA HIS A 109 -6.17 12.83 -6.79
C HIS A 109 -6.15 13.81 -7.98
N GLY A 110 -4.97 14.32 -8.33
CA GLY A 110 -4.80 15.21 -9.49
C GLY A 110 -5.20 14.54 -10.80
N ILE A 111 -4.78 13.30 -11.01
CA ILE A 111 -5.16 12.50 -12.20
C ILE A 111 -6.68 12.33 -12.27
N ILE A 112 -7.33 11.95 -11.17
CA ILE A 112 -8.79 11.75 -11.13
C ILE A 112 -9.54 13.06 -11.42
N ALA A 113 -9.04 14.19 -10.90
CA ALA A 113 -9.62 15.50 -11.15
C ALA A 113 -9.54 15.88 -12.64
N ALA A 114 -8.36 15.74 -13.25
CA ALA A 114 -8.15 16.02 -14.67
C ALA A 114 -9.04 15.13 -15.56
N PHE A 115 -9.06 13.82 -15.28
CA PHE A 115 -9.89 12.87 -16.04
C PHE A 115 -11.39 13.17 -15.94
N ARG A 116 -11.87 13.62 -14.77
CA ARG A 116 -13.26 14.05 -14.60
C ARG A 116 -13.60 15.31 -15.39
N GLU A 117 -12.68 16.25 -15.52
CA GLU A 117 -12.89 17.45 -16.33
C GLU A 117 -12.98 17.12 -17.82
N ASP A 118 -12.15 16.20 -18.30
CA ASP A 118 -12.17 15.80 -19.70
C ASP A 118 -13.44 15.02 -20.07
N ILE A 119 -13.91 14.10 -19.22
CA ILE A 119 -15.21 13.42 -19.42
C ILE A 119 -16.37 14.43 -19.50
N LYS A 120 -16.33 15.50 -18.69
CA LYS A 120 -17.37 16.54 -18.72
C LYS A 120 -17.34 17.38 -19.99
N LYS A 121 -16.23 17.44 -20.72
CA LYS A 121 -16.12 18.17 -22.00
C LYS A 121 -16.64 17.35 -23.19
N GLU A 122 -16.69 16.02 -23.06
CA GLU A 122 -17.14 15.10 -24.12
C GLU A 122 -18.65 14.78 -24.07
N LEU A 123 -19.35 15.21 -23.02
CA LEU A 123 -20.82 15.08 -22.85
C LEU A 123 -21.54 16.39 -23.14
#